data_AF-A0A2T0PSQ9-F1
#
_entry.id   AF-A0A2T0PSQ9-F1
#
_cell.length_a   1.000
_cell.length_b   1.000
_cell.length_c   1.000
_cell.angle_alpha   90.00
_cell.angle_beta   90.00
_cell.angle_gamma   90.00
#
_symmetry.space_group_name_H-M   'P 1'
#
loop_
_entity.id
_entity.type
_entity.pdbx_description
1 polymer ?
#
loop_
_entity_poly.entity_id
_entity_poly.type
_entity_poly.pdbx_seq_one_letter_code
_entity_poly.pdbx_strand_id
1 'polypeptide(L)'
;MLEVRVEPTRYTVSCLPEDFEGRDSWDLTVELRSPGQWAVCWRGECLSKSGRWSRERQPSARTDHWKRVYRHDLDTALALARKYAPRVTINGYTPAAALALEEAEADQEVFRG
;
A
#
# COMPACT_ATOMS: atom_id res chain seq x y z
N MET A 1 -18.70 -31.78 -12.81
CA MET A 1 -18.52 -31.20 -11.46
C MET A 1 -17.86 -29.85 -11.65
N LEU A 2 -18.44 -28.77 -11.14
CA LEU A 2 -17.82 -27.44 -11.23
C LEU A 2 -16.75 -27.34 -10.15
N GLU A 3 -15.53 -26.94 -10.52
CA GLU A 3 -14.43 -26.76 -9.57
C GLU A 3 -14.42 -25.33 -9.04
N VAL A 4 -14.32 -25.17 -7.71
CA VAL A 4 -14.23 -23.85 -7.06
C VAL A 4 -12.77 -23.40 -7.10
N ARG A 5 -12.52 -22.22 -7.66
CA ARG A 5 -11.19 -21.62 -7.72
C ARG A 5 -11.01 -20.57 -6.63
N VAL A 6 -9.94 -20.71 -5.84
CA VAL A 6 -9.49 -19.72 -4.87
C VAL A 6 -8.15 -19.19 -5.31
N GLU A 7 -8.00 -17.87 -5.33
CA GLU A 7 -6.72 -17.22 -5.63
C GLU A 7 -6.58 -15.94 -4.79
N PRO A 8 -5.34 -15.53 -4.45
CA PRO A 8 -5.11 -14.23 -3.87
C PRO A 8 -5.56 -13.12 -4.84
N THR A 9 -6.34 -12.16 -4.33
CA THR A 9 -6.75 -10.97 -5.08
C THR A 9 -6.19 -9.69 -4.50
N ARG A 10 -5.64 -9.74 -3.28
CA ARG A 10 -5.05 -8.62 -2.55
C ARG A 10 -3.95 -9.10 -1.62
N TYR A 11 -2.87 -8.34 -1.54
CA TYR A 11 -1.87 -8.40 -0.48
C TYR A 11 -1.79 -7.06 0.23
N THR A 12 -1.51 -7.07 1.52
CA THR A 12 -1.21 -5.88 2.32
C THR A 12 0.29 -5.82 2.59
N VAL A 13 0.88 -4.64 2.43
CA VAL A 13 2.30 -4.37 2.70
C VAL A 13 2.37 -3.22 3.70
N SER A 14 2.92 -3.51 4.88
CA SER A 14 3.03 -2.57 5.99
C SER A 14 4.43 -2.49 6.53
N CYS A 15 4.76 -1.37 7.16
CA CYS A 15 5.98 -1.15 7.93
C CYS A 15 5.72 -1.01 9.43
N LEU A 16 4.45 -1.02 9.86
CA LEU A 16 4.06 -0.81 11.24
C LEU A 16 3.69 -2.16 11.90
N PRO A 17 3.87 -2.28 13.22
CA PRO A 17 3.37 -3.42 14.01
C PRO A 17 1.88 -3.68 13.79
N GLU A 18 1.44 -4.93 13.99
CA GLU A 18 0.05 -5.31 13.69
C GLU A 18 -0.98 -4.59 14.57
N ASP A 19 -0.57 -4.21 15.77
CA ASP A 19 -1.33 -3.54 16.82
C ASP A 19 -1.22 -2.00 16.79
N PHE A 20 -0.41 -1.43 15.88
CA PHE A 20 -0.27 0.02 15.74
C PHE A 20 -1.62 0.67 15.37
N GLU A 21 -2.06 1.65 16.17
CA GLU A 21 -3.35 2.31 15.95
C GLU A 21 -3.36 3.10 14.62
N GLY A 22 -4.36 2.85 13.77
CA GLY A 22 -4.47 3.53 12.46
C GLY A 22 -3.42 3.09 11.44
N ARG A 23 -2.79 1.92 11.64
CA ARG A 23 -1.85 1.29 10.68
C ARG A 23 -2.37 1.29 9.24
N ASP A 24 -3.65 0.99 9.06
CA ASP A 24 -4.33 0.88 7.76
C ASP A 24 -4.18 2.12 6.87
N SER A 25 -4.00 3.28 7.49
CA SER A 25 -3.78 4.55 6.77
C SER A 25 -2.44 4.58 6.03
N TRP A 26 -1.45 3.84 6.54
CA TRP A 26 -0.08 3.74 5.99
C TRP A 26 0.10 2.55 5.05
N ASP A 27 -0.78 1.56 5.13
CA ASP A 27 -0.66 0.33 4.39
C ASP A 27 -0.79 0.54 2.87
N LEU A 28 0.12 -0.11 2.14
CA LEU A 28 -0.01 -0.26 0.70
C LEU A 28 -0.72 -1.57 0.40
N THR A 29 -1.63 -1.56 -0.58
CA THR A 29 -2.25 -2.79 -1.08
C THR A 29 -1.72 -3.14 -2.46
N VAL A 30 -1.55 -4.43 -2.72
CA VAL A 30 -1.23 -4.97 -4.05
C VAL A 30 -2.45 -5.75 -4.53
N GLU A 31 -3.20 -5.19 -5.47
CA GLU A 31 -4.54 -5.67 -5.86
C GLU A 31 -4.57 -6.19 -7.29
N LEU A 32 -5.16 -7.37 -7.49
CA LEU A 32 -5.39 -7.96 -8.80
C LEU A 32 -6.47 -7.15 -9.53
N ARG A 33 -6.18 -6.74 -10.77
CA ARG A 33 -7.08 -5.92 -11.60
C ARG A 33 -7.55 -6.65 -12.85
N SER A 34 -6.72 -7.53 -13.38
CA SER A 34 -7.04 -8.52 -14.42
C SER A 34 -5.97 -9.62 -14.36
N PRO A 35 -6.14 -10.77 -15.04
CA PRO A 35 -5.17 -11.86 -14.98
C PRO A 35 -3.72 -11.38 -15.23
N GLY A 36 -2.83 -11.62 -14.27
CA GLY A 36 -1.42 -11.21 -14.32
C GLY A 36 -1.15 -9.70 -14.24
N GLN A 37 -2.15 -8.88 -13.92
CA GLN A 37 -2.04 -7.42 -13.84
C GLN A 37 -2.46 -6.94 -12.46
N TRP A 38 -1.47 -6.49 -11.70
CA TRP A 38 -1.58 -6.04 -10.34
C TRP A 38 -1.35 -4.53 -10.25
N ALA A 39 -2.01 -3.88 -9.31
CA ALA A 39 -1.80 -2.47 -9.00
C ALA A 39 -1.31 -2.33 -7.57
N VAL A 40 -0.31 -1.48 -7.35
CA VAL A 40 0.06 -1.03 -6.00
C VAL A 40 -0.79 0.18 -5.68
N CYS A 41 -1.58 0.11 -4.61
CA CYS A 41 -2.61 1.07 -4.28
C CYS A 41 -2.40 1.69 -2.89
N TRP A 42 -2.77 2.96 -2.78
CA TRP A 42 -2.79 3.71 -1.52
C TRP A 42 -3.82 4.82 -1.62
N ARG A 43 -4.79 4.86 -0.71
CA ARG A 43 -5.81 5.94 -0.62
C ARG A 43 -6.48 6.31 -1.95
N GLY A 44 -6.73 5.32 -2.81
CA GLY A 44 -7.36 5.51 -4.13
C GLY A 44 -6.40 5.90 -5.26
N GLU A 45 -5.10 5.93 -5.01
CA GLU A 45 -4.05 6.13 -5.99
C GLU A 45 -3.38 4.82 -6.39
N CYS A 46 -2.75 4.81 -7.58
CA CYS A 46 -1.91 3.72 -8.07
C CYS A 46 -0.46 4.21 -8.25
N LEU A 47 0.51 3.36 -7.91
CA LEU A 47 1.93 3.64 -8.05
C LEU A 47 2.49 3.15 -9.38
N SER A 48 3.26 4.00 -10.07
CA SER A 48 4.02 3.63 -11.26
C SER A 48 5.40 3.03 -10.91
N LYS A 49 6.06 2.40 -11.90
CA LYS A 49 7.46 1.94 -11.76
C LYS A 49 8.45 3.06 -11.43
N SER A 50 8.15 4.29 -11.81
CA SER A 50 8.99 5.47 -11.55
C SER A 50 8.73 6.09 -10.18
N GLY A 51 7.81 5.55 -9.37
CA GLY A 51 7.44 6.11 -8.08
C GLY A 51 6.39 7.22 -8.13
N ARG A 52 5.73 7.41 -9.27
CA ARG A 52 4.68 8.42 -9.40
C ARG A 52 3.35 7.84 -8.93
N TRP A 53 2.66 8.57 -8.06
CA TRP A 53 1.28 8.29 -7.69
C TRP A 53 0.30 8.98 -8.65
N SER A 54 -0.79 8.29 -8.96
CA SER A 54 -1.91 8.84 -9.71
C SER A 54 -3.19 8.24 -9.19
N ARG A 55 -4.19 9.07 -8.90
CA ARG A 55 -5.57 8.63 -8.65
C ARG A 55 -6.02 7.62 -9.70
N GLU A 56 -6.64 6.54 -9.25
CA GLU A 56 -7.20 5.54 -10.13
C GLU A 56 -8.30 6.15 -10.99
N ARG A 57 -8.15 6.04 -12.31
CA ARG A 57 -9.11 6.61 -13.25
C ARG A 57 -10.40 5.79 -13.26
N GLN A 58 -11.53 6.45 -13.56
CA GLN A 58 -12.77 5.74 -13.86
C GLN A 58 -12.57 4.77 -15.04
N PRO A 59 -13.31 3.64 -15.09
CA PRO A 59 -13.11 2.61 -16.10
C PRO A 59 -13.02 3.12 -17.55
N SER A 60 -13.93 4.02 -17.93
CA SER A 60 -13.98 4.63 -19.27
C SER A 60 -12.82 5.58 -19.58
N ALA A 61 -12.14 6.13 -18.56
CA ALA A 61 -11.01 7.04 -18.70
C ALA A 61 -9.63 6.34 -18.59
N ARG A 62 -9.61 5.02 -18.33
CA ARG A 62 -8.37 4.21 -18.27
C ARG A 62 -7.91 3.82 -19.67
N THR A 63 -7.04 4.66 -20.24
CA THR A 63 -6.34 4.35 -21.48
C THR A 63 -5.38 3.18 -21.30
N ASP A 64 -5.03 2.50 -22.38
CA ASP A 64 -4.05 1.40 -22.33
C ASP A 64 -2.66 1.89 -21.94
N HIS A 65 -2.32 3.13 -22.30
CA HIS A 65 -1.12 3.79 -21.79
C HIS A 65 -1.15 3.89 -20.26
N TRP A 66 -2.26 4.34 -19.68
CA TRP A 66 -2.39 4.42 -18.22
C TRP A 66 -2.26 3.03 -17.58
N LYS A 67 -2.93 2.01 -18.13
CA LYS A 67 -2.80 0.63 -17.63
C LYS A 67 -1.35 0.16 -17.65
N ARG A 68 -0.61 0.35 -18.76
CA ARG A 68 0.81 -0.03 -18.85
C ARG A 68 1.72 0.64 -17.81
N VAL A 69 1.38 1.84 -17.36
CA VAL A 69 2.19 2.59 -16.38
C VAL A 69 1.91 2.12 -14.94
N TYR A 70 0.66 1.77 -14.65
CA TYR A 70 0.15 1.52 -13.29
C TYR A 70 -0.34 0.07 -13.06
N ARG A 71 -0.11 -0.83 -14.01
CA ARG A 71 -0.32 -2.27 -13.88
C ARG A 71 1.00 -2.98 -14.08
N HIS A 72 1.28 -3.89 -13.16
CA HIS A 72 2.53 -4.61 -13.05
C HIS A 72 2.26 -6.11 -12.95
N ASP A 73 3.26 -6.93 -13.22
CA ASP A 73 3.28 -8.30 -12.71
C ASP A 73 3.35 -8.30 -11.17
N LEU A 74 3.00 -9.43 -10.55
CA LEU A 74 2.89 -9.53 -9.08
C LEU A 74 4.23 -9.23 -8.39
N ASP A 75 5.32 -9.79 -8.88
CA ASP A 75 6.65 -9.64 -8.27
C ASP A 75 7.10 -8.19 -8.31
N THR A 76 6.93 -7.52 -9.46
CA THR A 76 7.21 -6.09 -9.59
C THR A 76 6.31 -5.26 -8.68
N ALA A 77 5.01 -5.58 -8.57
CA ALA A 77 4.09 -4.87 -7.68
C ALA A 77 4.51 -4.99 -6.21
N LEU A 78 4.84 -6.20 -5.74
CA LEU A 78 5.31 -6.43 -4.38
C LEU A 78 6.64 -5.73 -4.11
N ALA A 79 7.59 -5.76 -5.06
CA ALA A 79 8.86 -5.07 -4.94
C ALA A 79 8.69 -3.55 -4.84
N LEU A 80 7.79 -2.97 -5.66
CA LEU A 80 7.45 -1.55 -5.58
C LEU A 80 6.77 -1.21 -4.25
N ALA A 81 5.81 -2.00 -3.80
CA ALA A 81 5.13 -1.78 -2.53
C ALA A 81 6.13 -1.78 -1.37
N ARG A 82 7.02 -2.78 -1.29
CA ARG A 82 8.07 -2.84 -0.25
C ARG A 82 9.03 -1.65 -0.32
N LYS A 83 9.37 -1.19 -1.52
CA LYS A 83 10.28 -0.05 -1.74
C LYS A 83 9.66 1.29 -1.28
N TYR A 84 8.35 1.47 -1.45
CA TYR A 84 7.68 2.75 -1.21
C TYR A 84 6.86 2.80 0.09
N ALA A 85 6.51 1.66 0.70
CA ALA A 85 5.81 1.62 1.99
C ALA A 85 6.53 2.43 3.10
N PRO A 86 7.88 2.39 3.25
CA PRO A 86 8.56 3.21 4.25
C PRO A 86 8.53 4.72 3.98
N ARG A 87 8.04 5.14 2.80
CA ARG A 87 8.10 6.52 2.30
C ARG A 87 6.75 7.18 2.15
N VAL A 88 5.66 6.43 2.35
CA VAL A 88 4.34 7.06 2.44
C VAL A 88 4.33 8.02 3.62
N THR A 89 3.61 9.12 3.49
CA THR A 89 3.54 10.13 4.54
C THR A 89 2.11 10.49 4.88
N ILE A 90 1.81 10.54 6.18
CA ILE A 90 0.53 10.99 6.72
C ILE A 90 0.80 12.08 7.73
N ASN A 91 0.14 13.23 7.57
CA ASN A 91 0.33 14.40 8.40
C ASN A 91 1.82 14.82 8.55
N GLY A 92 2.64 14.55 7.52
CA GLY A 92 4.07 14.88 7.51
C GLY A 92 4.98 13.82 8.13
N TYR A 93 4.45 12.78 8.75
CA TYR A 93 5.24 11.69 9.33
C TYR A 93 5.53 10.60 8.28
N THR A 94 6.57 9.81 8.48
CA THR A 94 6.77 8.49 7.84
C THR A 94 6.30 7.39 8.80
N PRO A 95 6.14 6.11 8.38
CA PRO A 95 5.81 5.04 9.32
C PRO A 95 6.81 4.97 10.49
N ALA A 96 8.10 5.09 10.21
CA ALA A 96 9.13 5.07 11.25
C ALA A 96 9.03 6.25 12.23
N ALA A 97 8.71 7.45 11.72
CA ALA A 97 8.53 8.62 12.58
C ALA A 97 7.25 8.55 13.42
N ALA A 98 6.18 7.95 12.89
CA ALA A 98 4.95 7.73 13.62
C ALA A 98 5.15 6.69 14.75
N LEU A 99 5.85 5.59 14.47
CA LEU A 99 6.20 4.58 15.47
C LEU A 99 7.04 5.16 16.60
N ALA A 100 8.08 5.93 16.26
CA ALA A 100 8.93 6.57 17.27
C ALA A 100 8.17 7.58 18.16
N LEU A 101 7.11 8.21 17.63
CA LEU A 101 6.28 9.12 18.40
C LEU A 101 5.43 8.37 19.43
N GLU A 102 4.78 7.28 19.02
CA GLU A 102 3.97 6.43 19.91
C GLU A 102 4.83 5.80 21.02
N GLU A 103 6.02 5.29 20.68
CA GLU A 103 6.97 4.75 21.66
C GLU A 103 7.38 5.82 22.70
N ALA A 104 7.64 7.06 22.25
CA ALA A 104 8.00 8.15 23.15
C ALA A 104 6.83 8.62 24.04
N GLU A 105 5.60 8.53 23.56
CA GLU A 105 4.39 8.82 24.34
C GLU A 105 4.15 7.75 25.41
N ALA A 106 4.27 6.47 25.04
CA ALA A 106 4.15 5.35 25.97
C ALA A 106 5.18 5.43 27.11
N ASP A 107 6.43 5.76 26.80
CA ASP A 107 7.49 5.93 27.81
C ASP A 107 7.19 7.08 28.79
N GLN A 108 6.61 8.18 28.31
CA GLN A 108 6.22 9.30 29.16
C GLN A 108 5.03 8.97 30.07
N GLU A 109 4.09 8.15 29.63
CA GLU A 109 2.98 7.67 30.45
C GLU A 109 3.45 6.73 31.56
N VAL A 110 4.38 5.82 31.26
CA VAL A 110 4.97 4.91 32.26
C VAL A 110 5.70 5.69 33.36
N PHE A 111 6.38 6.79 33.03
CA PHE A 111 7.08 7.62 34.02
C PHE A 111 6.14 8.52 34.85
N ARG A 112 4.90 8.73 34.39
CA ARG A 112 3.90 9.56 35.10
C ARG A 112 2.97 8.76 36.01
N GLY A 113 2.97 7.43 35.93
CA GLY A 113 2.20 6.50 36.78
C GLY A 113 2.98 6.02 38.00
#